data_AF-A0A3D4WVD3-F1
#
_entry.id   AF-A0A3D4WVD3-F1
#
_cell.length_a   1.000
_cell.length_b   1.000
_cell.length_c   1.000
_cell.angle_alpha   90.00
_cell.angle_beta   90.00
_cell.angle_gamma   90.00
#
_symmetry.space_group_name_H-M   'P 1'
#
loop_
_entity.id
_entity.type
_entity.pdbx_description
1 polymer ?
#
loop_
_entity_poly.entity_id
_entity_poly.type
_entity_poly.pdbx_seq_one_letter_code
_entity_poly.pdbx_strand_id
1 'polypeptide(L)'
;MAVVPELSHTYRELGEAAWSWVFDHVCEDDGPWLPAAVSDDWRHTPPADDRDSLYSGIAGLAPILAEIALHRSLTDTELDLSTRVAARLGAKANVRTEPSLYDGLASDLTALKLLAPGPDSVALQRLTDLMPRQAGTPRSRSIQDPMRH
;
A
#
# COMPACT_ATOMS: atom_id res chain seq x y z
N MET A 1 25.18 -14.71 -15.42
CA MET A 1 25.00 -13.39 -16.05
C MET A 1 25.66 -12.38 -15.12
N ALA A 2 26.88 -11.93 -15.44
CA ALA A 2 27.59 -10.98 -14.59
C ALA A 2 26.98 -9.60 -14.81
N VAL A 3 26.40 -9.02 -13.76
CA VAL A 3 26.03 -7.60 -13.78
C VAL A 3 27.34 -6.82 -13.86
N VAL A 4 27.49 -5.98 -14.90
CA VAL A 4 28.67 -5.15 -15.09
C VAL A 4 28.72 -4.16 -13.92
N PRO A 5 29.79 -4.14 -13.08
CA PRO A 5 29.82 -3.38 -11.83
C PRO A 5 29.56 -1.86 -11.95
N GLU A 6 29.83 -1.26 -13.11
CA GLU A 6 29.53 0.16 -13.35
C GLU A 6 28.03 0.44 -13.51
N LEU A 7 27.26 -0.51 -14.06
CA LEU A 7 25.82 -0.35 -14.24
C LEU A 7 25.08 -0.41 -12.90
N SER A 8 25.51 -1.28 -11.98
CA SER A 8 24.90 -1.35 -10.64
C SER A 8 25.12 -0.09 -9.82
N HIS A 9 26.30 0.54 -9.93
CA HIS A 9 26.56 1.84 -9.31
C HIS A 9 25.63 2.93 -9.86
N THR A 10 25.52 3.00 -11.19
CA THR A 10 24.69 3.97 -11.89
C THR A 10 23.22 3.85 -11.49
N TYR A 11 22.67 2.63 -11.45
CA TYR A 11 21.27 2.41 -11.05
C TYR A 11 21.02 2.74 -9.58
N ARG A 12 22.00 2.48 -8.70
CA ARG A 12 21.90 2.86 -7.29
C ARG A 12 21.84 4.38 -7.13
N GLU A 13 22.76 5.12 -7.75
CA GLU A 13 22.77 6.59 -7.70
C GLU A 13 21.50 7.19 -8.30
N LEU A 14 21.04 6.65 -9.43
CA LEU A 14 19.77 7.04 -10.03
C LEU A 14 18.59 6.77 -9.08
N GLY A 15 18.58 5.63 -8.41
CA GLY A 15 17.55 5.27 -7.43
C GLY A 15 17.53 6.23 -6.23
N GLU A 16 18.69 6.53 -5.65
CA GLU A 16 18.80 7.49 -4.54
C GLU A 16 18.40 8.91 -4.96
N ALA A 17 18.80 9.35 -6.17
CA ALA A 17 18.40 10.65 -6.70
C ALA A 17 16.90 10.74 -6.97
N ALA A 18 16.31 9.69 -7.56
CA ALA A 18 14.87 9.60 -7.80
C ALA A 18 14.09 9.59 -6.48
N TRP A 19 14.57 8.84 -5.49
CA TRP A 19 13.95 8.80 -4.16
C TRP A 19 14.04 10.15 -3.44
N SER A 20 15.20 10.80 -3.44
CA SER A 20 15.37 12.15 -2.90
C SER A 20 14.39 13.12 -3.56
N TRP A 21 14.23 13.05 -4.88
CA TRP A 21 13.27 13.88 -5.60
C TRP A 21 11.83 13.60 -5.15
N VAL A 22 11.41 12.33 -5.01
CA VAL A 22 10.06 12.01 -4.50
C VAL A 22 9.87 12.55 -3.08
N PHE A 23 10.86 12.37 -2.22
CA PHE A 23 10.81 12.80 -0.82
C PHE A 23 10.61 14.33 -0.70
N ASP A 24 11.31 15.11 -1.53
CA ASP A 24 11.18 16.58 -1.59
C ASP A 24 9.78 17.07 -2.00
N HIS A 25 8.95 16.18 -2.56
CA HIS A 25 7.60 16.47 -3.01
C HIS A 25 6.50 15.91 -2.09
N VAL A 26 6.87 15.26 -0.99
CA VAL A 26 5.90 14.85 0.03
C VAL A 26 5.38 16.10 0.75
N CYS A 27 4.06 16.30 0.73
CA CYS A 27 3.39 17.38 1.43
C CYS A 27 2.63 16.89 2.65
N GLU A 28 2.19 17.86 3.47
CA GLU A 28 1.38 17.62 4.66
C GLU A 28 0.04 18.36 4.58
N ASP A 29 -1.04 17.62 4.73
CA ASP A 29 -2.40 18.13 4.95
C ASP A 29 -3.26 17.00 5.56
N ASP A 30 -3.45 17.01 6.88
CA ASP A 30 -3.99 15.86 7.63
C ASP A 30 -3.14 14.58 7.42
N GLY A 31 -1.82 14.74 7.36
CA GLY A 31 -0.84 13.68 7.09
C GLY A 31 -0.32 13.66 5.64
N PRO A 32 0.55 12.69 5.32
CA PRO A 32 1.33 12.71 4.10
C PRO A 32 0.46 12.53 2.87
N TRP A 33 0.84 13.22 1.80
CA TRP A 33 0.29 13.04 0.47
C TRP A 33 1.30 13.44 -0.60
N LEU A 34 1.10 12.92 -1.82
CA LEU A 34 1.89 13.24 -3.01
C LEU A 34 1.02 14.01 -4.01
N PRO A 35 1.56 15.02 -4.70
CA PRO A 35 0.86 15.66 -5.80
C PRO A 35 0.70 14.69 -6.97
N ALA A 36 -0.45 14.77 -7.67
CA ALA A 36 -0.68 14.00 -8.89
C ALA A 36 0.31 14.39 -10.01
N ALA A 37 0.77 15.64 -10.02
CA ALA A 37 1.82 16.14 -10.89
C ALA A 37 2.56 17.29 -10.22
N VAL A 38 3.87 17.39 -10.49
CA VAL A 38 4.73 18.48 -10.03
C VAL A 38 4.71 19.59 -11.09
N SER A 39 3.91 20.64 -10.87
CA SER A 39 3.80 21.87 -11.68
C SER A 39 4.02 23.11 -10.80
N ASP A 40 4.25 24.30 -11.36
CA ASP A 40 4.63 25.48 -10.55
C ASP A 40 3.69 25.79 -9.34
N ASP A 41 2.41 25.41 -9.41
CA ASP A 41 1.39 25.62 -8.36
C ASP A 41 0.98 24.35 -7.58
N TRP A 42 1.70 23.23 -7.72
CA TRP A 42 1.28 21.94 -7.15
C TRP A 42 1.07 21.98 -5.63
N ARG A 43 1.80 22.83 -4.91
CA ARG A 43 1.70 23.02 -3.45
C ARG A 43 0.39 23.68 -2.99
N HIS A 44 -0.36 24.28 -3.91
CA HIS A 44 -1.66 24.90 -3.65
C HIS A 44 -2.82 23.99 -4.07
N THR A 45 -2.52 22.81 -4.61
CA THR A 45 -3.54 21.84 -5.02
C THR A 45 -3.92 20.98 -3.80
N PRO A 46 -5.21 20.73 -3.57
CA PRO A 46 -5.61 19.82 -2.51
C PRO A 46 -5.17 18.38 -2.83
N PRO A 47 -5.03 17.53 -1.81
CA PRO A 47 -4.70 16.13 -2.02
C PRO A 47 -5.80 15.42 -2.83
N ALA A 48 -5.41 14.50 -3.71
CA ALA A 48 -6.35 13.72 -4.52
C ALA A 48 -7.18 12.71 -3.67
N ASP A 49 -8.31 12.25 -4.20
CA ASP A 49 -9.20 11.30 -3.51
C ASP A 49 -8.52 9.95 -3.24
N ASP A 50 -7.61 9.55 -4.13
CA ASP A 50 -6.82 8.32 -4.09
C ASP A 50 -5.45 8.50 -3.41
N ARG A 51 -5.23 9.61 -2.68
CA ARG A 51 -3.95 9.94 -2.01
C ARG A 51 -3.41 8.87 -1.06
N ASP A 52 -4.28 7.98 -0.59
CA ASP A 52 -3.98 6.90 0.35
C ASP A 52 -3.81 5.54 -0.35
N SER A 53 -3.93 5.49 -1.68
CA SER A 53 -3.89 4.27 -2.50
C SER A 53 -2.45 3.77 -2.73
N LEU A 54 -2.33 2.50 -3.15
CA LEU A 54 -1.07 1.91 -3.61
C LEU A 54 -0.79 2.31 -5.07
N TYR A 55 -1.83 2.65 -5.83
CA TYR A 55 -1.73 3.01 -7.24
C TYR A 55 -1.03 4.36 -7.45
N SER A 56 -1.44 5.38 -6.72
CA SER A 56 -1.05 6.78 -6.92
C SER A 56 -0.74 7.52 -5.61
N GLY A 57 -1.00 6.87 -4.47
CA GLY A 57 -0.93 7.49 -3.16
C GLY A 57 0.27 7.08 -2.30
N ILE A 58 0.22 7.47 -1.04
CA ILE A 58 1.28 7.25 -0.05
C ILE A 58 1.49 5.77 0.30
N ALA A 59 0.52 4.88 0.03
CA ALA A 59 0.74 3.45 0.20
C ALA A 59 1.80 2.93 -0.78
N GLY A 60 1.97 3.57 -1.95
CA GLY A 60 3.05 3.30 -2.90
C GLY A 60 4.45 3.60 -2.37
N LEU A 61 4.58 4.42 -1.32
CA LEU A 61 5.86 4.69 -0.66
C LEU A 61 6.35 3.54 0.21
N ALA A 62 5.43 2.69 0.68
CA ALA A 62 5.76 1.56 1.55
C ALA A 62 6.74 0.56 0.93
N PRO A 63 6.53 0.02 -0.29
CA PRO A 63 7.50 -0.86 -0.92
C PRO A 63 8.84 -0.18 -1.20
N ILE A 64 8.86 1.13 -1.48
CA ILE A 64 10.11 1.87 -1.72
C ILE A 64 10.94 1.94 -0.42
N LEU A 65 10.32 2.40 0.67
CA LEU A 65 10.98 2.50 1.98
C LEU A 65 11.44 1.13 2.49
N ALA A 66 10.62 0.09 2.30
CA ALA A 66 10.99 -1.28 2.66
C ALA A 66 12.19 -1.78 1.85
N GLU A 67 12.23 -1.54 0.54
CA GLU A 67 13.35 -1.94 -0.31
C GLU A 67 14.63 -1.18 0.07
N ILE A 68 14.56 0.14 0.30
CA ILE A 68 15.71 0.92 0.77
C ILE A 68 16.26 0.33 2.07
N ALA A 69 15.37 0.00 3.03
CA ALA A 69 15.74 -0.59 4.31
C ALA A 69 16.47 -1.95 4.19
N LEU A 70 16.30 -2.68 3.08
CA LEU A 70 17.04 -3.92 2.81
C LEU A 70 18.50 -3.67 2.41
N HIS A 71 18.80 -2.49 1.83
CA HIS A 71 20.13 -2.18 1.29
C HIS A 71 20.91 -1.15 2.12
N ARG A 72 20.22 -0.29 2.88
CA ARG A 72 20.82 0.66 3.82
C ARG A 72 19.84 1.00 4.96
N SER A 73 20.37 1.55 6.05
CA SER A 73 19.51 2.13 7.08
C SER A 73 18.71 3.31 6.50
N LEU A 74 17.44 3.40 6.91
CA LEU A 74 16.65 4.61 6.71
C LEU A 74 17.26 5.76 7.52
N THR A 75 17.22 6.95 6.95
CA THR A 75 17.48 8.21 7.65
C THR A 75 16.35 8.52 8.62
N ASP A 76 16.59 9.42 9.58
CA ASP A 76 15.58 9.84 10.55
C ASP A 76 14.32 10.42 9.85
N THR A 77 14.51 11.15 8.75
CA THR A 77 13.41 11.73 7.96
C THR A 77 12.62 10.68 7.19
N GLU A 78 13.27 9.64 6.67
CA GLU A 78 12.59 8.50 6.02
C GLU A 78 11.83 7.65 7.05
N LEU A 79 12.38 7.48 8.25
CA LEU A 79 11.74 6.76 9.34
C LEU A 79 10.52 7.52 9.89
N ASP A 80 10.62 8.84 10.01
CA ASP A 80 9.50 9.72 10.36
C ASP A 80 8.37 9.62 9.32
N LEU A 81 8.71 9.70 8.03
CA LEU A 81 7.74 9.55 6.94
C LEU A 81 7.06 8.17 7.00
N SER A 82 7.84 7.10 7.16
CA SER A 82 7.32 5.73 7.32
C SER A 82 6.28 5.66 8.45
N THR A 83 6.61 6.25 9.61
CA THR A 83 5.72 6.29 10.78
C THR A 83 4.43 7.06 10.50
N ARG A 84 4.52 8.23 9.86
CA ARG A 84 3.34 9.04 9.51
C ARG A 84 2.45 8.36 8.47
N VAL A 85 3.04 7.72 7.47
CA VAL A 85 2.30 6.93 6.47
C VAL A 85 1.57 5.77 7.16
N ALA A 86 2.26 4.99 7.99
CA ALA A 86 1.65 3.87 8.71
C ALA A 86 0.50 4.33 9.63
N ALA A 87 0.68 5.43 10.37
CA ALA A 87 -0.37 5.98 11.23
C ALA A 87 -1.62 6.39 10.43
N ARG A 88 -1.42 7.11 9.31
CA ARG A 88 -2.52 7.56 8.45
C ARG A 88 -3.26 6.39 7.79
N LEU A 89 -2.52 5.44 7.20
CA LEU A 89 -3.13 4.27 6.56
C LEU A 89 -3.80 3.36 7.59
N GLY A 90 -3.26 3.24 8.80
CA GLY A 90 -3.92 2.54 9.90
C GLY A 90 -5.27 3.16 10.27
N ALA A 91 -5.36 4.49 10.33
CA ALA A 91 -6.62 5.18 10.57
C ALA A 91 -7.64 4.95 9.43
N LYS A 92 -7.20 4.99 8.16
CA LYS A 92 -8.05 4.71 6.99
C LYS A 92 -8.51 3.27 6.91
N ALA A 93 -7.62 2.35 7.25
CA ALA A 93 -7.89 0.92 7.31
C ALA A 93 -8.97 0.55 8.34
N ASN A 94 -9.36 1.43 9.26
CA ASN A 94 -10.48 1.18 10.19
C ASN A 94 -11.85 1.44 9.55
N VAL A 95 -11.92 2.25 8.50
CA VAL A 95 -13.18 2.73 7.92
C VAL A 95 -13.38 2.32 6.46
N ARG A 96 -12.31 2.04 5.71
CA ARG A 96 -12.38 1.70 4.28
C ARG A 96 -13.13 0.39 4.02
N THR A 97 -14.02 0.36 3.03
CA THR A 97 -14.85 -0.81 2.70
C THR A 97 -14.55 -1.43 1.34
N GLU A 98 -13.90 -0.68 0.45
CA GLU A 98 -13.41 -1.18 -0.84
C GLU A 98 -12.29 -2.20 -0.60
N PRO A 99 -12.41 -3.47 -1.00
CA PRO A 99 -11.41 -4.50 -0.68
C PRO A 99 -10.24 -4.60 -1.69
N SER A 100 -10.21 -3.79 -2.75
CA SER A 100 -9.19 -3.92 -3.81
C SER A 100 -7.75 -3.66 -3.36
N LEU A 101 -6.80 -4.23 -4.11
CA LEU A 101 -5.36 -4.09 -3.86
C LEU A 101 -4.84 -2.68 -4.13
N TYR A 102 -5.35 -2.03 -5.18
CA TYR A 102 -4.77 -0.77 -5.65
C TYR A 102 -5.35 0.44 -4.92
N ASP A 103 -6.66 0.46 -4.67
CA ASP A 103 -7.35 1.62 -4.08
C ASP A 103 -7.98 1.32 -2.71
N GLY A 104 -8.07 0.03 -2.37
CA GLY A 104 -8.88 -0.48 -1.28
C GLY A 104 -8.13 -0.73 0.02
N LEU A 105 -8.76 -1.50 0.91
CA LEU A 105 -8.24 -1.92 2.19
C LEU A 105 -7.04 -2.88 2.03
N ALA A 106 -6.95 -3.60 0.91
CA ALA A 106 -5.78 -4.42 0.63
C ALA A 106 -4.54 -3.58 0.26
N SER A 107 -4.73 -2.36 -0.26
CA SER A 107 -3.64 -1.36 -0.35
C SER A 107 -3.11 -1.02 1.04
N ASP A 108 -4.00 -0.60 1.95
CA ASP A 108 -3.61 -0.20 3.31
C ASP A 108 -2.92 -1.35 4.05
N LEU A 109 -3.46 -2.56 3.96
CA LEU A 109 -2.87 -3.76 4.55
C LEU A 109 -1.45 -4.01 4.03
N THR A 110 -1.26 -3.90 2.72
CA THR A 110 0.04 -4.14 2.07
C THR A 110 1.08 -3.16 2.60
N ALA A 111 0.74 -1.88 2.67
CA ALA A 111 1.64 -0.86 3.19
C ALA A 111 1.94 -1.04 4.67
N LEU A 112 0.92 -1.33 5.50
CA LEU A 112 1.08 -1.56 6.94
C LEU A 112 2.00 -2.75 7.22
N LYS A 113 1.84 -3.85 6.49
CA LYS A 113 2.73 -5.03 6.61
C LYS A 113 4.20 -4.72 6.37
N LEU A 114 4.49 -3.79 5.46
CA LEU A 114 5.85 -3.41 5.09
C LEU A 114 6.46 -2.40 6.08
N LEU A 115 5.69 -1.42 6.54
CA LEU A 115 6.21 -0.31 7.35
C LEU A 115 6.09 -0.53 8.86
N ALA A 116 5.04 -1.21 9.30
CA ALA A 116 4.71 -1.37 10.71
C ALA A 116 4.03 -2.73 10.95
N PRO A 117 4.78 -3.85 10.92
CA PRO A 117 4.22 -5.17 11.19
C PRO A 117 3.61 -5.26 12.60
N GLY A 118 2.41 -5.81 12.73
CA GLY A 118 1.61 -5.92 13.96
C GLY A 118 0.25 -5.20 13.85
N PRO A 119 0.23 -3.86 13.71
CA PRO A 119 -0.97 -3.07 13.41
C PRO A 119 -1.77 -3.53 12.17
N ASP A 120 -1.16 -4.28 11.25
CA ASP A 120 -1.77 -4.85 10.05
C ASP A 120 -2.90 -5.87 10.36
N SER A 121 -2.90 -6.45 11.56
CA SER A 121 -3.90 -7.43 12.01
C SER A 121 -5.35 -6.91 11.93
N VAL A 122 -5.58 -5.62 12.20
CA VAL A 122 -6.91 -5.01 12.10
C VAL A 122 -7.37 -4.93 10.64
N ALA A 123 -6.50 -4.48 9.74
CA ALA A 123 -6.81 -4.40 8.31
C ALA A 123 -7.06 -5.81 7.72
N LEU A 124 -6.28 -6.81 8.15
CA LEU A 124 -6.44 -8.20 7.75
C LEU A 124 -7.78 -8.79 8.22
N GLN A 125 -8.16 -8.54 9.48
CA GLN A 125 -9.46 -8.97 9.99
C GLN A 125 -10.59 -8.32 9.20
N ARG A 126 -10.52 -7.02 8.95
CA ARG A 126 -11.56 -6.31 8.18
C ARG A 126 -11.68 -6.81 6.74
N LEU A 127 -10.57 -7.14 6.07
CA LEU A 127 -10.64 -7.78 4.74
C LEU A 127 -11.36 -9.12 4.80
N THR A 128 -11.12 -9.90 5.86
CA THR A 128 -11.82 -11.18 6.09
C THR A 128 -13.32 -10.95 6.28
N ASP A 129 -13.71 -9.92 7.03
CA ASP A 129 -15.11 -9.56 7.26
C ASP A 129 -15.83 -9.09 5.99
N LEU A 130 -15.10 -8.49 5.05
CA LEU A 130 -15.60 -8.05 3.74
C LEU A 130 -15.71 -9.17 2.71
N MET A 131 -15.10 -10.34 2.96
CA MET A 131 -15.19 -11.47 2.03
C MET A 131 -16.66 -11.87 1.85
N PRO A 132 -17.16 -11.99 0.61
CA PRO A 132 -18.49 -12.54 0.37
C PRO A 132 -18.57 -13.91 1.05
N ARG A 133 -19.58 -14.11 1.90
CA ARG A 133 -19.83 -15.43 2.49
C ARG A 133 -19.97 -16.40 1.33
N GLN A 134 -19.10 -17.41 1.29
CA GLN A 134 -19.26 -18.53 0.36
C GLN A 134 -20.66 -19.09 0.61
N ALA A 135 -21.59 -18.89 -0.34
CA ALA A 135 -22.84 -19.62 -0.32
C ALA A 135 -22.45 -21.09 -0.38
N GLY A 136 -22.69 -21.83 0.71
CA GLY A 136 -22.28 -23.23 0.81
C GLY A 136 -22.70 -23.96 -0.46
N THR A 137 -21.75 -24.66 -1.07
CA THR A 137 -21.99 -25.47 -2.27
C THR A 137 -23.28 -26.27 -2.05
N PRO A 138 -24.29 -26.18 -2.93
CA PRO A 138 -25.51 -26.95 -2.75
C PRO A 138 -25.09 -28.42 -2.63
N ARG A 139 -25.38 -29.07 -1.49
CA ARG A 139 -25.12 -30.50 -1.36
C ARG A 139 -25.86 -31.18 -2.52
N SER A 140 -25.14 -31.92 -3.33
CA SER A 140 -25.69 -32.72 -4.42
C SER A 140 -26.91 -33.47 -3.90
N ARG A 141 -28.11 -33.17 -4.43
CA ARG A 141 -29.30 -33.97 -4.15
C ARG A 141 -28.98 -35.40 -4.58
N SER A 142 -28.98 -36.35 -3.65
CA SER A 142 -28.89 -37.77 -4.00
C SER A 142 -30.10 -38.09 -4.87
N ILE A 143 -29.85 -38.39 -6.14
CA ILE A 143 -30.83 -39.07 -6.99
C ILE A 143 -30.84 -40.51 -6.50
N GLN A 144 -31.81 -40.88 -5.67
CA GLN A 144 -32.34 -42.25 -5.58
C GLN A 144 -33.53 -42.27 -4.61
N ASP A 145 -34.73 -42.29 -5.18
CA ASP A 145 -35.85 -43.05 -4.63
C ASP A 145 -36.58 -43.67 -5.83
N PRO A 146 -36.45 -44.99 -6.10
CA PRO A 146 -37.16 -45.62 -7.19
C PRO A 146 -38.65 -45.77 -6.85
N MET A 147 -39.48 -45.28 -7.77
CA MET A 147 -40.94 -45.33 -7.79
C MET A 147 -41.52 -46.63 -7.23
N ARG A 148 -42.42 -46.50 -6.25
CA ARG A 148 -43.46 -47.50 -5.98
C ARG A 148 -44.44 -47.56 -7.16
N HIS A 149 -44.68 -48.76 -7.67
CA HIS A 149 -45.99 -49.20 -8.15
C HIS A 149 -46.18 -50.66 -7.74
#